data_AF-J9FVR4-F1
#
_entry.id   AF-J9FVR4-F1
#
_cell.length_a   1.000
_cell.length_b   1.000
_cell.length_c   1.000
_cell.angle_alpha   90.00
_cell.angle_beta   90.00
_cell.angle_gamma   90.00
#
_symmetry.space_group_name_H-M   'P 1'
#
loop_
_entity.id
_entity.type
_entity.pdbx_description
1 polymer ?
#
loop_
_entity_poly.entity_id
_entity_poly.type
_entity_poly.pdbx_seq_one_letter_code
_entity_poly.pdbx_strand_id
1 'polypeptide(L)'
;MEDYDTLINGQLDAILSVMKRRKVSDEDCNRIRKAFEFAREAHAGQKRKSGAPYIIHPVAVARIVAEELQLGPNPVIAAFLHDVVEDTEHTVDEVKELFGNDVAYLVRVVTKQKKNNTKPPNRWTTSSRCLNHSTMTSAPS
;
A
#
# COMPACT_ATOMS: atom_id res chain seq x y z
N MET A 1 15.62 -9.35 -21.63
CA MET A 1 15.41 -8.59 -20.38
C MET A 1 15.29 -7.09 -20.66
N GLU A 2 15.89 -6.59 -21.75
CA GLU A 2 15.92 -5.16 -22.15
C GLU A 2 14.55 -4.54 -22.56
N ASP A 3 13.52 -5.35 -22.82
CA ASP A 3 12.22 -4.86 -23.30
C ASP A 3 11.42 -4.08 -22.22
N TYR A 4 11.52 -4.52 -20.96
CA TYR A 4 10.72 -3.91 -19.88
C TYR A 4 11.17 -2.50 -19.53
N ASP A 5 12.47 -2.23 -19.49
CA ASP A 5 12.97 -0.91 -19.10
C ASP A 5 12.52 0.16 -20.10
N THR A 6 12.54 -0.17 -21.39
CA THR A 6 12.03 0.72 -22.45
C THR A 6 10.54 0.99 -22.27
N LEU A 7 9.75 -0.06 -22.02
CA LEU A 7 8.31 0.07 -21.80
C LEU A 7 8.00 0.92 -20.56
N ILE A 8 8.68 0.65 -19.45
CA ILE A 8 8.48 1.32 -18.17
C ILE A 8 8.87 2.80 -18.28
N ASN A 9 10.01 3.12 -18.90
CA ASN A 9 10.43 4.50 -19.13
C ASN A 9 9.46 5.23 -20.06
N GLY A 10 8.97 4.56 -21.12
CA GLY A 10 7.95 5.13 -21.99
C GLY A 10 6.63 5.44 -21.26
N GLN A 11 6.25 4.65 -20.26
CA GLN A 11 5.09 4.94 -19.42
C GLN A 11 5.33 6.15 -18.51
N LEU A 12 6.52 6.29 -17.93
CA LEU A 12 6.87 7.50 -17.18
C LEU A 12 6.78 8.75 -18.07
N ASP A 13 7.32 8.68 -19.29
CA ASP A 13 7.27 9.80 -20.23
C ASP A 13 5.84 10.17 -20.61
N ALA A 14 4.96 9.18 -20.78
CA ALA A 14 3.53 9.43 -21.00
C ALA A 14 2.87 10.15 -19.81
N ILE A 15 3.15 9.71 -18.57
CA ILE A 15 2.67 10.36 -17.35
C ILE A 15 3.16 11.81 -17.28
N LEU A 16 4.45 12.04 -17.50
CA LEU A 16 5.04 13.39 -17.46
C LEU A 16 4.48 14.28 -18.58
N SER A 17 4.22 13.75 -19.77
CA SER A 17 3.57 14.46 -20.87
C SER A 17 2.16 14.91 -20.48
N VAL A 18 1.37 14.04 -19.86
CA VAL A 18 0.03 14.38 -19.33
C VAL A 18 0.12 15.49 -18.30
N MET A 19 1.06 15.40 -17.35
CA MET A 19 1.26 16.43 -16.33
C MET A 19 1.65 17.78 -16.92
N LYS A 20 2.58 17.79 -17.89
CA LYS A 20 3.01 19.00 -18.60
C LYS A 20 1.87 19.66 -19.39
N ARG A 21 1.04 18.87 -20.10
CA ARG A 21 -0.15 19.40 -20.80
C ARG A 21 -1.12 20.10 -19.84
N ARG A 22 -1.14 19.66 -18.58
CA ARG A 22 -1.97 20.23 -17.52
C ARG A 22 -1.29 21.37 -16.75
N LYS A 23 -0.15 21.86 -17.26
CA LYS A 23 0.63 22.98 -16.70
C LYS A 23 1.15 22.72 -15.28
N VAL A 24 1.43 21.45 -14.96
CA VAL A 24 2.20 21.10 -13.76
C VAL A 24 3.62 21.63 -13.90
N SER A 25 4.20 22.13 -12.80
CA SER A 25 5.53 22.75 -12.82
C SER A 25 6.62 21.74 -13.16
N ASP A 26 7.75 22.21 -13.72
CA ASP A 26 8.90 21.33 -13.98
C ASP A 26 9.49 20.76 -12.67
N GLU A 27 9.40 21.52 -11.57
CA GLU A 27 9.76 21.05 -10.23
C GLU A 27 8.93 19.84 -9.81
N ASP A 28 7.61 19.92 -9.95
CA ASP A 28 6.71 18.81 -9.64
C ASP A 28 6.91 17.62 -10.59
N CYS A 29 7.19 17.86 -11.88
CA CYS A 29 7.58 16.79 -12.79
C CYS A 29 8.87 16.10 -12.34
N ASN A 30 9.84 16.84 -11.79
CA ASN A 30 11.04 16.25 -11.20
C ASN A 30 10.74 15.46 -9.94
N ARG A 31 9.84 15.94 -9.08
CA ARG A 31 9.37 15.20 -7.90
C ARG A 31 8.73 13.86 -8.31
N ILE A 32 7.92 13.85 -9.37
CA ILE A 32 7.33 12.64 -9.95
C ILE A 32 8.42 11.67 -10.45
N ARG A 33 9.40 12.16 -11.20
CA ARG A 33 10.53 11.33 -11.68
C ARG A 33 11.29 10.70 -10.53
N LYS A 34 11.63 11.50 -9.50
CA LYS A 34 12.31 11.02 -8.29
C LYS A 34 11.51 9.93 -7.58
N ALA A 35 10.19 10.09 -7.49
CA ALA A 35 9.32 9.09 -6.88
C ALA A 35 9.29 7.78 -7.66
N PHE A 36 9.25 7.85 -8.99
CA PHE A 36 9.36 6.69 -9.86
C PHE A 36 10.70 5.95 -9.69
N GLU A 37 11.82 6.68 -9.68
CA GLU A 37 13.15 6.10 -9.50
C GLU A 37 13.27 5.42 -8.13
N PHE A 38 12.82 6.09 -7.08
CA PHE A 38 12.78 5.54 -5.72
C PHE A 38 11.94 4.26 -5.64
N ALA A 39 10.74 4.24 -6.23
CA ALA A 39 9.91 3.04 -6.25
C ALA A 39 10.56 1.90 -7.06
N ARG A 40 11.21 2.23 -8.18
CA ARG A 40 11.91 1.24 -9.01
C ARG A 40 13.08 0.61 -8.26
N GLU A 41 13.83 1.41 -7.52
CA GLU A 41 14.95 0.95 -6.68
C GLU A 41 14.47 0.13 -5.49
N ALA A 42 13.44 0.59 -4.78
CA ALA A 42 12.88 -0.13 -3.64
C ALA A 42 12.33 -1.53 -4.01
N HIS A 43 11.74 -1.65 -5.20
CA HIS A 43 11.26 -2.93 -5.73
C HIS A 43 12.29 -3.63 -6.65
N ALA A 44 13.55 -3.18 -6.68
CA ALA A 44 14.58 -3.84 -7.48
C ALA A 44 14.75 -5.30 -7.04
N GLY A 45 14.82 -6.20 -8.02
CA GLY A 45 14.89 -7.65 -7.77
C GLY A 45 13.55 -8.31 -7.43
N GLN A 46 12.49 -7.54 -7.13
CA GLN A 46 11.15 -8.10 -6.92
C GLN A 46 10.48 -8.42 -8.25
N LYS A 47 9.96 -9.64 -8.35
CA LYS A 47 9.21 -10.12 -9.52
C LYS A 47 7.82 -10.58 -9.12
N ARG A 48 6.84 -10.32 -9.97
CA ARG A 48 5.49 -10.88 -9.83
C ARG A 48 5.52 -12.39 -10.11
N LYS A 49 4.43 -13.10 -9.78
CA LYS A 49 4.26 -14.54 -10.08
C LYS A 49 4.43 -14.87 -11.57
N SER A 50 4.16 -13.91 -12.46
CA SER A 50 4.36 -14.04 -13.91
C SER A 50 5.82 -13.87 -14.37
N GLY A 51 6.74 -13.48 -13.48
CA GLY A 51 8.14 -13.18 -13.80
C GLY A 51 8.42 -11.73 -14.21
N ALA A 52 7.38 -10.91 -14.39
CA ALA A 52 7.53 -9.49 -14.74
C ALA A 52 8.00 -8.64 -13.53
N PRO A 53 8.74 -7.54 -13.75
CA PRO A 53 9.14 -6.60 -12.70
C PRO A 53 7.95 -6.07 -11.90
N TYR A 54 8.10 -5.95 -10.58
CA TYR A 54 7.02 -5.47 -9.70
C TYR A 54 6.60 -4.02 -10.00
N ILE A 55 7.57 -3.17 -10.37
CA ILE A 55 7.40 -1.73 -10.66
C ILE A 55 6.32 -1.42 -11.71
N ILE A 56 5.96 -2.39 -12.57
CA ILE A 56 4.87 -2.24 -13.55
C ILE A 56 3.54 -1.91 -12.86
N HIS A 57 3.29 -2.45 -11.66
CA HIS A 57 2.06 -2.17 -10.95
C HIS A 57 1.96 -0.70 -10.49
N PRO A 58 2.91 -0.16 -9.70
CA PRO A 58 2.90 1.25 -9.32
C PRO A 58 2.82 2.20 -10.52
N VAL A 59 3.51 1.89 -11.62
CA VAL A 59 3.47 2.71 -12.85
C VAL A 59 2.08 2.73 -13.49
N ALA A 60 1.40 1.58 -13.56
CA ALA A 60 0.05 1.51 -14.09
C ALA A 60 -0.95 2.32 -13.24
N VAL A 61 -0.85 2.22 -11.90
CA VAL A 61 -1.70 2.98 -10.98
C VAL A 61 -1.44 4.48 -11.12
N ALA A 62 -0.18 4.91 -11.16
CA ALA A 62 0.19 6.31 -11.36
C ALA A 62 -0.33 6.86 -12.69
N ARG A 63 -0.35 6.05 -13.75
CA ARG A 63 -0.94 6.43 -15.05
C ARG A 63 -2.44 6.69 -14.94
N ILE A 64 -3.19 5.81 -14.29
CA ILE A 64 -4.64 5.98 -14.06
C ILE A 64 -4.90 7.28 -13.26
N VAL A 65 -4.12 7.52 -12.21
CA VAL A 65 -4.23 8.73 -11.38
C VAL A 65 -3.96 10.00 -12.20
N ALA A 66 -3.00 9.93 -13.12
CA ALA A 66 -2.61 11.03 -13.99
C ALA A 66 -3.61 11.31 -15.12
N GLU A 67 -4.05 10.27 -15.82
CA GLU A 67 -4.83 10.34 -17.07
C GLU A 67 -6.34 10.30 -16.82
N GLU A 68 -6.80 9.29 -16.08
CA GLU A 68 -8.22 9.02 -15.91
C GLU A 68 -8.82 9.89 -14.80
N LEU A 69 -8.15 9.95 -13.65
CA LEU A 69 -8.61 10.75 -12.51
C LEU A 69 -8.19 12.22 -12.60
N GLN A 70 -7.23 12.51 -13.48
CA GLN A 70 -6.68 13.85 -13.67
C GLN A 70 -6.32 14.53 -12.34
N LEU A 71 -5.60 13.83 -11.46
CA LEU A 71 -5.15 14.40 -10.18
C LEU A 71 -3.81 15.12 -10.32
N GLY A 72 -3.48 15.93 -9.32
CA GLY A 72 -2.23 16.70 -9.28
C GLY A 72 -0.98 15.83 -9.00
N PRO A 73 0.19 16.46 -8.83
CA PRO A 73 1.45 15.75 -8.67
C PRO A 73 1.52 14.91 -7.38
N ASN A 74 1.02 15.41 -6.25
CA ASN A 74 1.10 14.68 -4.97
C ASN A 74 0.37 13.32 -5.00
N PRO A 75 -0.87 13.20 -5.53
CA PRO A 75 -1.51 11.90 -5.73
C PRO A 75 -0.76 10.95 -6.65
N VAL A 76 -0.13 11.46 -7.72
CA VAL A 76 0.67 10.63 -8.65
C VAL A 76 1.92 10.11 -7.96
N ILE A 77 2.61 10.96 -7.19
CA ILE A 77 3.73 10.55 -6.35
C ILE A 77 3.28 9.48 -5.34
N ALA A 78 2.17 9.70 -4.64
CA ALA A 78 1.65 8.72 -3.69
C ALA A 78 1.32 7.37 -4.36
N ALA A 79 0.81 7.37 -5.59
CA ALA A 79 0.56 6.16 -6.36
C ALA A 79 1.85 5.36 -6.66
N PHE A 80 2.98 6.03 -6.91
CA PHE A 80 4.27 5.34 -7.05
C PHE A 80 4.75 4.72 -5.73
N LEU A 81 4.45 5.35 -4.59
CA LEU A 81 5.04 5.04 -3.29
C LEU A 81 4.19 4.15 -2.37
N HIS A 82 2.91 3.93 -2.68
CA HIS A 82 1.99 3.23 -1.77
C HIS A 82 2.45 1.81 -1.42
N ASP A 83 2.88 1.05 -2.43
CA ASP A 83 3.40 -0.31 -2.29
C ASP A 83 4.84 -0.32 -1.75
N VAL A 84 5.59 0.76 -1.93
CA VAL A 84 6.94 0.88 -1.37
C VAL A 84 6.87 0.77 0.14
N VAL A 85 5.96 1.51 0.77
CA VAL A 85 5.75 1.45 2.23
C VAL A 85 5.07 0.14 2.67
N GLU A 86 4.28 -0.51 1.81
CA GLU A 86 3.57 -1.75 2.15
C GLU A 86 4.45 -3.01 2.09
N ASP A 87 5.33 -3.08 1.10
CA ASP A 87 6.03 -4.29 0.68
C ASP A 87 7.56 -4.21 0.80
N THR A 88 8.12 -3.08 1.24
CA THR A 88 9.56 -2.91 1.46
C THR A 88 9.86 -2.44 2.88
N GLU A 89 11.13 -2.22 3.20
CA GLU A 89 11.57 -1.74 4.53
C GLU A 89 11.37 -0.22 4.70
N HIS A 90 10.98 0.49 3.65
CA HIS A 90 10.78 1.92 3.67
C HIS A 90 9.58 2.36 4.50
N THR A 91 9.69 3.53 5.12
CA THR A 91 8.66 4.04 6.06
C THR A 91 7.95 5.29 5.55
N VAL A 92 6.78 5.59 6.12
CA VAL A 92 6.05 6.84 5.84
C VAL A 92 6.87 8.07 6.25
N ASP A 93 7.69 7.95 7.30
CA ASP A 93 8.54 9.05 7.75
C ASP A 93 9.67 9.35 6.75
N GLU A 94 10.27 8.33 6.14
CA GLU A 94 11.22 8.52 5.02
C GLU A 94 10.54 9.21 3.82
N VAL A 95 9.32 8.78 3.48
CA VAL A 95 8.53 9.43 2.41
C VAL A 95 8.28 10.90 2.73
N LYS A 96 7.99 11.22 4.00
CA LYS A 96 7.77 12.59 4.46
C LYS A 96 9.01 13.45 4.30
N GLU A 97 10.19 12.93 4.65
CA GLU A 97 11.46 13.63 4.48
C GLU A 97 11.81 13.86 3.01
N LEU A 98 11.54 12.89 2.14
CA LEU A 98 11.91 12.95 0.72
C LEU A 98 10.92 13.73 -0.15
N PHE A 99 9.63 13.69 0.15
CA PHE A 99 8.56 14.17 -0.73
C PHE A 99 7.56 15.13 -0.06
N GLY A 100 7.66 15.31 1.25
CA GLY A 100 6.86 16.25 2.04
C GLY A 100 5.62 15.65 2.71
N ASN A 101 5.01 16.47 3.57
CA ASN A 101 3.90 16.07 4.43
C ASN A 101 2.66 15.58 3.66
N ASP A 102 2.30 16.26 2.58
CA ASP A 102 1.09 15.93 1.81
C ASP A 102 1.19 14.56 1.14
N VAL A 103 2.36 14.24 0.57
CA VAL A 103 2.61 12.94 -0.04
C VAL A 103 2.59 11.85 1.02
N ALA A 104 3.27 12.05 2.14
CA ALA A 104 3.28 11.09 3.25
C ALA A 104 1.87 10.84 3.82
N TYR A 105 1.06 11.90 3.92
CA TYR A 105 -0.34 11.78 4.31
C TYR A 105 -1.12 10.89 3.34
N LEU A 106 -1.00 11.16 2.03
CA LEU A 106 -1.70 10.39 1.00
C LEU A 106 -1.27 8.92 1.03
N VAL A 107 0.04 8.65 1.02
CA VAL A 107 0.60 7.29 1.09
C VAL A 107 0.04 6.54 2.30
N ARG A 108 0.11 7.15 3.50
CA ARG A 108 -0.42 6.54 4.72
C ARG A 108 -1.90 6.17 4.61
N VAL A 109 -2.71 6.99 3.93
CA VAL A 109 -4.15 6.74 3.79
C VAL A 109 -4.44 5.61 2.79
N VAL A 110 -3.61 5.45 1.75
CA VAL A 110 -3.82 4.44 0.71
C VAL A 110 -3.08 3.12 0.95
N THR A 111 -2.10 3.09 1.86
CA THR A 111 -1.39 1.86 2.26
C THR A 111 -2.32 0.94 3.05
N LYS A 112 -2.33 -0.34 2.68
CA LYS A 112 -3.15 -1.34 3.39
C LYS A 112 -2.45 -1.77 4.68
N GLN A 113 -3.09 -1.51 5.80
CA GLN A 113 -2.61 -2.04 7.08
C GLN A 113 -2.80 -3.57 7.11
N LYS A 114 -1.71 -4.34 7.23
CA LYS A 114 -1.74 -5.79 7.43
C LYS A 114 -2.47 -6.08 8.74
N LYS A 115 -3.73 -6.53 8.66
CA LYS A 115 -4.52 -6.95 9.83
C LYS A 115 -3.78 -8.11 10.50
N ASN A 116 -3.25 -7.87 11.70
CA ASN A 116 -2.78 -8.93 12.57
C ASN A 116 -3.98 -9.82 12.92
N ASN A 117 -3.97 -11.08 12.46
CA ASN A 117 -4.97 -12.07 12.82
C ASN A 117 -4.73 -12.51 14.28
N THR A 118 -4.96 -11.58 15.21
CA THR A 118 -5.07 -11.91 16.63
C THR A 118 -6.35 -12.72 16.75
N LYS A 119 -6.21 -14.05 16.81
CA LYS A 119 -7.32 -14.91 17.20
C LYS A 119 -7.83 -14.34 18.55
N PRO A 120 -9.13 -14.04 18.70
CA PRO A 120 -9.64 -13.68 20.01
C PRO A 120 -9.26 -14.81 20.98
N PRO A 121 -8.81 -14.51 22.21
CA PRO A 121 -8.51 -15.55 23.18
C PRO A 121 -9.73 -16.48 23.27
N ASN A 122 -9.48 -17.77 23.13
CA ASN A 122 -10.43 -18.86 23.14
C ASN A 122 -11.23 -18.90 24.47
N ARG A 123 -12.33 -18.14 24.56
CA ARG A 123 -13.19 -18.09 25.74
C ARG A 123 -14.23 -19.21 25.75
N TRP A 124 -13.81 -20.47 25.71
CA TRP A 124 -14.65 -21.62 26.02
C TRP A 124 -13.81 -22.74 26.65
N THR A 125 -13.33 -22.53 27.88
CA THR A 125 -12.96 -23.64 28.76
C THR A 125 -14.23 -24.13 29.44
N THR A 126 -14.63 -25.36 29.13
CA THR A 126 -15.69 -26.14 29.77
C THR A 126 -15.58 -26.10 31.29
N SER A 127 -16.50 -25.41 31.95
CA SER A 127 -16.78 -25.66 33.38
C SER A 127 -18.01 -26.56 33.47
N SER A 128 -17.75 -27.87 33.37
CA SER A 128 -18.61 -28.88 33.99
C SER A 128 -18.54 -28.67 35.49
N ARG A 129 -19.45 -27.85 36.04
CA ARG A 129 -19.77 -27.85 37.47
C ARG A 129 -21.15 -27.24 37.72
N CYS A 130 -22.19 -27.95 37.27
CA CYS A 130 -23.51 -27.81 37.88
C CYS A 130 -23.43 -28.51 39.25
N LEU A 131 -23.55 -27.72 40.31
CA LEU A 131 -23.56 -28.18 41.69
C LEU A 131 -24.80 -29.06 41.92
N ASN A 132 -24.56 -30.28 42.42
CA ASN A 132 -25.59 -31.16 42.94
C ASN A 132 -26.28 -30.48 44.13
N HIS A 133 -27.61 -30.35 44.09
CA HIS A 133 -28.41 -30.10 45.28
C HIS A 133 -28.94 -31.45 45.80
N SER A 134 -28.45 -31.84 46.97
CA SER A 134 -29.04 -32.81 47.90
C SER A 134 -30.49 -32.39 48.23
N THR A 135 -31.47 -33.23 48.56
CA THR A 135 -31.50 -34.29 49.58
C THR A 135 -32.72 -35.21 49.36
N MET A 136 -32.53 -36.51 49.58
CA MET A 136 -33.59 -37.49 49.91
C MET A 136 -34.16 -37.18 51.30
N THR A 137 -35.49 -37.28 51.51
CA THR A 137 -36.16 -38.18 52.49
C THR A 137 -37.64 -37.86 52.67
N SER A 138 -38.43 -38.90 52.90
CA SER A 138 -39.90 -39.00 52.87
C SER A 138 -40.56 -38.94 54.26
N ALA A 139 -41.81 -38.39 54.31
CA ALA A 139 -42.99 -38.70 55.17
C ALA A 139 -42.88 -38.60 56.71
N PRO A 140 -43.99 -38.74 57.52
CA PRO A 140 -45.46 -38.64 57.34
C PRO A 140 -46.06 -37.50 58.26
N SER A 141 -47.35 -37.18 58.41
CA SER A 141 -48.63 -37.90 58.60
C SER A 141 -49.81 -36.99 58.27
#